data_AF-A0A6I4IGT3-F1
#
_entry.id   AF-A0A6I4IGT3-F1
#
_cell.length_a   1.000
_cell.length_b   1.000
_cell.length_c   1.000
_cell.angle_alpha   90.00
_cell.angle_beta   90.00
_cell.angle_gamma   90.00
#
_symmetry.space_group_name_H-M   'P 1'
#
loop_
_entity.id
_entity.type
_entity.pdbx_description
1 polymer ?
#
loop_
_entity_poly.entity_id
_entity_poly.type
_entity_poly.pdbx_seq_one_letter_code
_entity_poly.pdbx_strand_id
1 'polypeptide(L)'
;MDKKALLEQFKAEVETSGTSVNHILKMCEFNEVSNDFSSDTIHDYSVGCLNGAWWMYQRQQAKVEGLQKRVDVLTQTMEELLEEMKYPTATFEEVIVCGVGLLEQALKGGEA
;
A
#
# COMPACT_ATOMS: atom_id res chain seq x y z
N MET A 1 8.70 -1.27 7.99
CA MET A 1 8.82 -2.74 8.14
C MET A 1 10.14 -3.12 8.81
N ASP A 2 10.20 -4.29 9.45
CA ASP A 2 11.42 -4.87 10.01
C ASP A 2 12.42 -5.23 8.89
N LYS A 3 13.72 -4.92 9.09
CA LYS A 3 14.75 -5.14 8.06
C LYS A 3 14.92 -6.62 7.72
N LYS A 4 14.81 -7.50 8.71
CA LYS A 4 14.92 -8.94 8.51
C LYS A 4 13.72 -9.47 7.72
N ALA A 5 12.50 -9.05 8.07
CA ALA A 5 11.31 -9.37 7.28
C ALA A 5 11.41 -8.90 5.82
N LEU A 6 11.91 -7.67 5.61
CA LEU A 6 12.11 -7.11 4.26
C LEU A 6 13.13 -7.92 3.43
N LEU A 7 14.22 -8.37 4.07
CA LEU A 7 15.22 -9.22 3.41
C LEU A 7 14.65 -10.59 3.03
N GLU A 8 13.88 -11.22 3.91
CA GLU A 8 13.26 -12.52 3.62
C GLU A 8 12.21 -12.43 2.51
N GLN A 9 11.41 -11.35 2.48
CA GLN A 9 10.50 -11.09 1.36
C GLN A 9 11.24 -10.90 0.04
N PHE A 10 12.33 -10.12 0.04
CA PHE A 10 13.17 -9.96 -1.14
C PHE A 10 13.73 -11.29 -1.66
N LYS A 11 14.28 -12.12 -0.77
CA LYS A 11 14.79 -13.46 -1.14
C LYS A 11 13.70 -14.32 -1.75
N ALA A 12 12.52 -14.36 -1.14
CA ALA A 12 11.38 -15.13 -1.65
C ALA A 12 10.92 -14.64 -3.04
N GLU A 13 10.88 -13.32 -3.27
CA GLU A 13 10.56 -12.75 -4.58
C GLU A 13 11.61 -13.11 -5.63
N VAL A 14 12.89 -13.00 -5.30
CA VAL A 14 13.98 -13.37 -6.20
C VAL A 14 13.92 -14.85 -6.55
N GLU A 15 13.67 -15.72 -5.58
CA GLU A 15 13.50 -17.17 -5.80
C GLU A 15 12.33 -17.47 -6.73
N THR A 16 11.20 -16.80 -6.51
CA THR A 16 9.97 -16.97 -7.31
C THR A 16 10.11 -16.41 -8.73
N SER A 17 10.92 -15.37 -8.91
CA SER A 17 11.10 -14.70 -10.21
C SER A 17 11.76 -15.59 -11.29
N GLY A 18 12.42 -16.69 -10.90
CA GLY A 18 13.11 -17.59 -11.82
C GLY A 18 14.28 -16.94 -12.58
N THR A 19 14.76 -15.79 -12.15
CA THR A 19 15.83 -15.04 -12.82
C THR A 19 17.22 -15.60 -12.49
N SER A 20 18.24 -15.23 -13.29
CA SER A 20 19.65 -15.53 -13.01
C SER A 20 20.13 -14.97 -11.66
N VAL A 21 19.43 -13.97 -11.11
CA VAL A 21 19.69 -13.38 -9.79
C VAL A 21 19.49 -14.39 -8.67
N ASN A 22 18.60 -15.37 -8.83
CA ASN A 22 18.41 -16.46 -7.85
C ASN A 22 19.67 -17.31 -7.69
N HIS A 23 20.37 -17.62 -8.78
CA HIS A 23 21.62 -18.38 -8.70
C HIS A 23 22.70 -17.60 -7.96
N ILE A 24 22.82 -16.29 -8.25
CA ILE A 24 23.76 -15.38 -7.57
C ILE A 24 23.43 -15.29 -6.07
N LEU A 25 22.15 -15.15 -5.72
CA LEU A 25 21.68 -15.06 -4.34
C LEU A 25 22.13 -16.26 -3.49
N LYS A 26 22.07 -17.48 -4.05
CA LYS A 26 22.49 -18.72 -3.36
C LYS A 26 24.00 -18.80 -3.09
N MET A 27 24.80 -18.00 -3.76
CA MET A 27 26.27 -17.99 -3.67
C MET A 27 26.81 -16.74 -2.97
N CYS A 28 25.92 -15.90 -2.44
CA CYS A 28 26.27 -14.69 -1.71
C CYS A 28 25.84 -14.80 -0.25
N GLU A 29 26.58 -14.13 0.62
CA GLU A 29 26.23 -13.90 2.02
C GLU A 29 25.73 -12.48 2.18
N PHE A 30 24.74 -12.28 3.06
CA PHE A 30 24.23 -10.95 3.37
C PHE A 30 24.87 -10.41 4.64
N ASN A 31 25.44 -9.22 4.57
CA ASN A 31 25.98 -8.52 5.72
C ASN A 31 24.96 -7.51 6.23
N GLU A 32 24.41 -7.74 7.42
CA GLU A 32 23.40 -6.86 8.01
C GLU A 32 23.93 -5.46 8.38
N VAL A 33 25.25 -5.33 8.62
CA VAL A 33 25.89 -4.07 9.01
C VAL A 33 26.03 -3.15 7.81
N SER A 34 26.59 -3.64 6.71
CA SER A 34 26.71 -2.90 5.44
C SER A 34 25.43 -2.92 4.61
N ASN A 35 24.48 -3.80 4.95
CA ASN A 35 23.19 -3.98 4.25
C ASN A 35 23.38 -4.33 2.77
N ASP A 36 24.34 -5.21 2.48
CA ASP A 36 24.69 -5.66 1.14
C ASP A 36 25.05 -7.16 1.11
N PHE A 37 25.06 -7.70 -0.11
CA PHE A 37 25.52 -9.04 -0.43
C PHE A 37 27.00 -9.00 -0.83
N SER A 38 27.74 -10.03 -0.41
CA SER A 38 29.14 -10.27 -0.78
C SER A 38 29.37 -11.73 -1.14
N SER A 39 30.39 -12.00 -1.96
CA SER A 39 30.84 -13.36 -2.27
C SER A 39 32.31 -13.34 -2.67
N ASP A 40 33.09 -14.29 -2.17
CA ASP A 40 34.50 -14.47 -2.57
C ASP A 40 34.66 -15.20 -3.90
N THR A 41 33.57 -15.76 -4.43
CA THR A 41 33.59 -16.65 -5.60
C THR A 41 32.87 -16.07 -6.82
N ILE A 42 31.97 -15.11 -6.60
CA ILE A 42 31.19 -14.50 -7.66
C ILE A 42 31.81 -13.16 -8.04
N HIS A 43 31.95 -12.95 -9.35
CA HIS A 43 32.49 -11.71 -9.89
C HIS A 43 31.69 -10.49 -9.41
N ASP A 44 32.38 -9.42 -9.01
CA ASP A 44 31.81 -8.20 -8.42
C ASP A 44 30.64 -7.62 -9.21
N TYR A 45 30.70 -7.67 -10.54
CA TYR A 45 29.59 -7.25 -11.41
C TYR A 45 28.27 -7.98 -11.08
N SER A 46 28.32 -9.30 -10.91
CA SER A 46 27.15 -10.12 -10.60
C SER A 46 26.63 -9.86 -9.19
N VAL A 47 27.53 -9.70 -8.21
CA VAL A 47 27.16 -9.27 -6.85
C VAL A 47 26.52 -7.87 -6.88
N GLY A 48 27.07 -6.98 -7.71
CA GLY A 48 26.54 -5.63 -7.96
C GLY A 48 25.12 -5.64 -8.52
N CYS A 49 24.79 -6.58 -9.42
CA CYS A 49 23.41 -6.75 -9.90
C CYS A 49 22.45 -7.14 -8.76
N LEU A 50 22.84 -8.06 -7.88
CA LEU A 50 22.04 -8.47 -6.72
C LEU A 50 21.85 -7.31 -5.73
N ASN A 51 22.92 -6.56 -5.45
CA ASN A 51 22.88 -5.38 -4.58
C ASN A 51 22.04 -4.24 -5.16
N GLY A 52 22.10 -4.03 -6.47
CA GLY A 52 21.23 -3.08 -7.17
C GLY A 52 19.75 -3.46 -7.04
N ALA A 53 19.44 -4.74 -7.23
CA ALA A 53 18.08 -5.26 -7.06
C ALA A 53 17.59 -5.09 -5.61
N TRP A 54 18.44 -5.41 -4.62
CA TRP A 54 18.14 -5.21 -3.21
C TRP A 54 17.85 -3.74 -2.87
N TRP A 55 18.73 -2.82 -3.29
CA TRP A 55 18.53 -1.39 -3.04
C TRP A 55 17.23 -0.86 -3.66
N MET A 56 16.96 -1.26 -4.90
CA MET A 56 15.72 -0.90 -5.58
C MET A 56 14.48 -1.45 -4.87
N TYR A 57 14.55 -2.69 -4.39
CA TYR A 57 13.48 -3.31 -3.64
C TYR A 57 13.16 -2.54 -2.36
N GLN A 58 14.17 -2.22 -1.55
CA GLN A 58 14.02 -1.43 -0.33
C GLN A 58 13.35 -0.08 -0.62
N ARG A 59 13.77 0.60 -1.70
CA ARG A 59 13.21 1.88 -2.11
C ARG A 59 11.75 1.77 -2.55
N GLN A 60 11.39 0.73 -3.29
CA GLN A 60 9.99 0.51 -3.70
C GLN A 60 9.12 0.16 -2.50
N GLN A 61 9.59 -0.66 -1.58
CA GLN A 61 8.85 -0.99 -0.36
C GLN A 61 8.61 0.26 0.51
N ALA A 62 9.61 1.13 0.68
CA ALA A 62 9.42 2.40 1.36
C ALA A 62 8.35 3.30 0.67
N LYS A 63 8.27 3.26 -0.66
CA LYS A 63 7.25 3.98 -1.42
C LYS A 63 5.86 3.38 -1.21
N VAL A 64 5.73 2.06 -1.21
CA VAL A 64 4.47 1.35 -0.94
C VAL A 64 3.99 1.65 0.48
N GLU A 65 4.87 1.59 1.48
CA GLU A 65 4.53 1.97 2.86
C GLU A 65 4.05 3.42 2.96
N GLY A 66 4.69 4.35 2.24
CA GLY A 66 4.27 5.75 2.20
C GLY A 66 2.96 5.99 1.46
N LEU A 67 2.61 5.15 0.48
CA LEU A 67 1.30 5.17 -0.17
C LEU A 67 0.23 4.59 0.75
N GLN A 68 0.51 3.46 1.40
CA GLN A 68 -0.43 2.80 2.31
C GLN A 68 -0.85 3.76 3.43
N LYS A 69 0.09 4.45 4.07
CA LYS A 69 -0.23 5.46 5.10
C LYS A 69 -1.17 6.56 4.61
N ARG A 70 -1.02 7.00 3.35
CA ARG A 70 -1.90 8.02 2.77
C ARG A 70 -3.29 7.48 2.48
N VAL A 71 -3.37 6.23 2.04
CA VAL A 71 -4.65 5.53 1.85
C VAL A 71 -5.34 5.37 3.19
N ASP A 72 -4.63 4.95 4.25
CA ASP A 72 -5.20 4.76 5.58
C ASP A 72 -5.78 6.07 6.15
N VAL A 73 -5.04 7.18 6.04
CA VAL A 73 -5.53 8.51 6.45
C VAL A 73 -6.74 8.94 5.65
N LEU A 74 -6.74 8.71 4.33
CA LEU A 74 -7.87 9.06 3.47
C LEU A 74 -9.12 8.25 3.83
N THR A 75 -8.96 6.93 4.06
CA THR A 75 -10.03 6.04 4.50
C THR A 75 -10.61 6.53 5.82
N GLN A 76 -9.76 6.81 6.82
CA GLN A 76 -10.21 7.33 8.11
C GLN A 76 -10.95 8.66 7.97
N THR A 77 -10.41 9.60 7.18
CA THR A 77 -11.06 10.90 6.93
C THR A 77 -12.44 10.72 6.29
N MET A 78 -12.57 9.74 5.39
CA MET A 78 -13.84 9.44 4.73
C MET A 78 -14.85 8.80 5.69
N GLU A 79 -14.40 7.93 6.59
CA GLU A 79 -15.23 7.36 7.67
C GLU A 79 -15.74 8.46 8.62
N GLU A 80 -14.86 9.37 9.06
CA GLU A 80 -15.22 10.51 9.92
C GLU A 80 -16.22 11.45 9.23
N LEU A 81 -16.00 11.78 7.95
CA LEU A 81 -16.96 12.59 7.17
C LEU A 81 -18.32 11.93 7.02
N LEU A 82 -18.36 10.61 6.81
CA LEU A 82 -19.63 9.86 6.72
C LEU A 82 -20.39 9.89 8.04
N GLU A 83 -19.68 9.80 9.17
CA GLU A 83 -20.26 9.90 10.52
C GLU A 83 -20.76 11.33 10.81
N GLU A 84 -19.95 12.36 10.52
CA GLU A 84 -20.29 13.77 10.73
C GLU A 84 -21.48 14.23 9.89
N MET A 85 -21.54 13.80 8.63
CA MET A 85 -22.66 14.14 7.76
C MET A 85 -23.99 13.58 8.26
N LYS A 86 -23.98 12.70 9.28
CA LYS A 86 -25.14 11.92 9.71
C LYS A 86 -25.94 11.45 8.50
N TYR A 87 -25.25 10.99 7.46
CA TYR A 87 -25.93 10.54 6.25
C TYR A 87 -26.96 9.55 6.76
N PRO A 88 -28.27 9.85 6.66
CA PRO A 88 -29.23 8.92 7.17
C PRO A 88 -28.93 7.64 6.41
N THR A 89 -28.98 6.49 7.09
CA THR A 89 -29.03 5.17 6.45
C THR A 89 -30.12 5.06 5.38
N ALA A 90 -30.90 6.12 5.17
CA ALA A 90 -31.68 6.39 4.01
C ALA A 90 -30.85 6.37 2.73
N THR A 91 -31.27 5.46 1.85
CA THR A 91 -30.79 5.41 0.47
C THR A 91 -31.05 6.75 -0.22
N PHE A 92 -30.33 7.02 -1.31
CA PHE A 92 -30.56 8.20 -2.13
C PHE A 92 -32.04 8.33 -2.58
N GLU A 93 -32.73 7.19 -2.76
CA GLU A 93 -34.18 7.15 -3.04
C GLU A 93 -35.02 7.67 -1.86
N GLU A 94 -34.72 7.27 -0.63
CA GLU A 94 -35.47 7.73 0.56
C GLU A 94 -35.34 9.25 0.77
N VAL A 95 -34.17 9.82 0.46
CA VAL A 95 -33.93 11.27 0.49
C VAL A 95 -34.75 12.00 -0.58
N ILE A 96 -34.83 11.46 -1.81
CA ILE A 96 -35.65 12.04 -2.89
C ILE A 96 -37.13 11.99 -2.54
N VAL A 97 -37.64 10.85 -2.06
CA VAL A 97 -39.05 10.68 -1.72
C VAL A 97 -39.46 11.64 -0.59
N CYS A 98 -38.63 11.78 0.45
CA CYS A 98 -38.89 12.71 1.54
C CYS A 98 -38.86 14.17 1.06
N GLY A 99 -37.87 14.55 0.23
CA GLY A 99 -37.74 15.89 -0.33
C GLY A 99 -38.93 16.29 -1.21
N VAL A 100 -39.43 15.38 -2.06
CA VAL A 100 -40.63 15.61 -2.88
C VAL A 100 -41.87 15.80 -2.00
N GLY A 101 -42.01 15.02 -0.93
CA GLY A 101 -43.14 15.15 0.02
C GLY A 101 -43.18 16.51 0.72
N LEU A 102 -42.02 17.01 1.17
CA LEU A 102 -41.90 18.33 1.78
C LEU A 102 -42.20 19.46 0.79
N LEU A 103 -41.73 19.33 -0.46
CA LEU A 103 -42.03 20.29 -1.54
C LEU A 103 -43.53 20.32 -1.88
N GLU A 104 -44.17 19.16 -1.94
CA GLU A 104 -45.62 19.09 -2.15
C GLU A 104 -46.41 19.76 -1.01
N GLN A 105 -46.02 19.54 0.24
CA GLN A 105 -46.67 20.20 1.38
C GLN A 105 -46.49 21.71 1.35
N ALA A 106 -45.28 22.19 1.04
CA ALA A 106 -45.00 23.61 0.89
C ALA A 106 -45.82 24.25 -0.24
N LEU A 107 -45.98 23.56 -1.37
CA LEU A 107 -46.80 24.01 -2.50
C LEU A 107 -48.31 24.02 -2.17
N LYS A 108 -48.76 23.12 -1.29
CA LYS A 108 -50.16 23.06 -0.82
C LYS A 108 -50.47 24.07 0.30
N GLY A 109 -49.47 24.86 0.74
CA GLY A 109 -49.64 25.95 1.70
C GLY A 109 -49.58 25.55 3.18
N GLY A 110 -48.94 24.43 3.53
CA GLY A 110 -48.78 24.03 4.93
C GLY A 110 -47.62 24.76 5.63
N GLU A 111 -47.91 25.52 6.68
CA GLU A 111 -46.92 25.97 7.68
C GLU A 111 -46.43 24.78 8.53
N ALA A 112 -45.18 24.87 8.98
CA ALA A 112 -44.40 23.82 9.65
C ALA A 112 -45.00 23.26 10.95
#